data_AF-A0A1M5TPU6-F1
#
_entry.id   AF-A0A1M5TPU6-F1
#
_cell.length_a   1.000
_cell.length_b   1.000
_cell.length_c   1.000
_cell.angle_alpha   90.00
_cell.angle_beta   90.00
_cell.angle_gamma   90.00
#
_symmetry.space_group_name_H-M   'P 1'
#
loop_
_entity.id
_entity.type
_entity.pdbx_description
1 polymer ?
#
loop_
_entity_poly.entity_id
_entity_poly.type
_entity_poly.pdbx_seq_one_letter_code
_entity_poly.pdbx_strand_id
1 'polypeptide(L)'
;MDDSRLIRSELAYWHDGKTVVELYEGFIRFLPVGEKPIEIKYGNIASCKRYMKELLITSKGASEDGFYDIHHIPLKFESKDLAEYFFSFIAERTQQFADVSETDRESQRKKDDSPVYTIPSSMGFTEGVLYIYDDHFSFRVTGQGENARLHYIDVHEVVKSFGNLKFVFGRNENMTFQIPKAIYAELFRYLENRIAKIHEKESGNYSEFDRMGRTGRGKAVNDIVIAESDKARGMVDDKDRMMSTETGRLKRRDL
;
A
#
# COMPACT_ATOMS: atom_id res chain seq x y z
N MET A 1 -6.29 -0.18 -29.78
CA MET A 1 -5.81 -1.51 -30.23
C MET A 1 -6.70 -2.54 -29.54
N ASP A 2 -6.81 -3.77 -30.07
CA ASP A 2 -7.62 -4.80 -29.42
C ASP A 2 -6.78 -5.46 -28.31
N ASP A 3 -6.97 -4.98 -27.09
CA ASP A 3 -6.22 -5.43 -25.91
C ASP A 3 -6.49 -6.92 -25.56
N SER A 4 -7.44 -7.55 -26.26
CA SER A 4 -7.94 -8.92 -26.03
C SER A 4 -7.15 -10.00 -26.80
N ARG A 5 -6.09 -9.63 -27.52
CA ARG A 5 -5.26 -10.62 -28.23
C ARG A 5 -4.45 -11.47 -27.25
N LEU A 6 -4.73 -12.77 -27.23
CA LEU A 6 -3.95 -13.76 -26.46
C LEU A 6 -2.55 -13.92 -27.08
N ILE A 7 -1.52 -13.73 -26.26
CA ILE A 7 -0.10 -13.86 -26.64
C ILE A 7 0.41 -15.24 -26.26
N ARG A 8 0.11 -15.69 -25.05
CA ARG A 8 0.57 -16.97 -24.52
C ARG A 8 -0.35 -17.49 -23.43
N SER A 9 -0.49 -18.81 -23.33
CA SER A 9 -1.20 -19.49 -22.25
C SER A 9 -0.33 -20.64 -21.75
N GLU A 10 -0.15 -20.75 -20.43
CA GLU A 10 0.63 -21.82 -19.81
C GLU A 10 -0.02 -22.29 -18.50
N LEU A 11 0.27 -23.55 -18.13
CA LEU A 11 -0.11 -24.08 -16.83
C LEU A 11 0.90 -23.64 -15.76
N ALA A 12 0.39 -23.19 -14.62
CA ALA A 12 1.16 -22.90 -13.43
C ALA A 12 0.46 -23.44 -12.18
N TYR A 13 1.11 -23.30 -11.04
CA TYR A 13 0.54 -23.58 -9.73
C TYR A 13 0.39 -22.28 -8.96
N TRP A 14 -0.81 -22.04 -8.45
CA TRP A 14 -1.10 -20.95 -7.54
C TRP A 14 -1.43 -21.56 -6.17
N HIS A 15 -0.56 -21.29 -5.19
CA HIS A 15 -0.49 -22.10 -3.96
C HIS A 15 -0.32 -23.58 -4.32
N ASP A 16 -1.26 -24.42 -3.90
CA ASP A 16 -1.27 -25.86 -4.19
C ASP A 16 -2.20 -26.23 -5.35
N GLY A 17 -2.92 -25.26 -5.91
CA GLY A 17 -3.88 -25.44 -6.99
C GLY A 17 -3.25 -25.25 -8.37
N LYS A 18 -3.74 -25.99 -9.37
CA LYS A 18 -3.41 -25.71 -10.78
C LYS A 18 -4.16 -24.45 -11.22
N THR A 19 -3.49 -23.60 -11.99
CA THR A 19 -4.07 -22.44 -12.64
C THR A 19 -3.55 -22.34 -14.07
N VAL A 20 -4.39 -21.90 -15.00
CA VAL A 20 -3.90 -21.46 -16.31
C VAL A 20 -3.58 -19.97 -16.22
N VAL A 21 -2.45 -19.57 -16.79
CA VAL A 21 -1.99 -18.18 -16.84
C VAL A 21 -1.95 -17.75 -18.30
N GLU A 22 -2.71 -16.71 -18.62
CA GLU A 22 -2.86 -16.19 -19.98
C GLU A 22 -2.32 -14.75 -20.05
N LEU A 23 -1.37 -14.52 -20.95
CA LEU A 23 -0.85 -13.19 -21.28
C LEU A 23 -1.62 -12.61 -22.46
N TYR A 24 -2.20 -11.44 -22.27
CA TYR A 24 -2.84 -10.65 -23.32
C TYR A 24 -2.01 -9.40 -23.62
N GLU A 25 -2.37 -8.62 -24.65
CA GLU A 25 -1.69 -7.36 -24.93
C GLU A 25 -1.89 -6.33 -23.80
N GLY A 26 -3.09 -6.23 -23.22
CA GLY A 26 -3.40 -5.22 -22.19
C GLY A 26 -3.41 -5.73 -20.74
N PHE A 27 -3.50 -7.04 -20.52
CA PHE A 27 -3.69 -7.61 -19.18
C PHE A 27 -3.14 -9.03 -19.06
N ILE A 28 -3.06 -9.52 -17.83
CA ILE A 28 -2.82 -10.93 -17.51
C ILE A 28 -4.08 -11.53 -16.89
N ARG A 29 -4.44 -12.75 -17.30
CA ARG A 29 -5.58 -13.49 -16.74
C ARG A 29 -5.10 -14.76 -16.05
N PHE A 30 -5.70 -15.04 -14.90
CA PHE A 30 -5.51 -16.26 -14.13
C PHE A 30 -6.83 -17.02 -14.09
N LEU A 31 -6.77 -18.32 -14.36
CA LEU A 31 -7.91 -19.24 -14.36
C LEU A 31 -7.69 -20.33 -13.29
N PRO A 32 -7.87 -20.01 -12.00
CA PRO A 32 -7.81 -20.99 -10.92
C PRO A 32 -8.92 -22.04 -11.06
N VAL A 33 -8.60 -23.30 -10.77
CA VAL A 33 -9.57 -24.41 -10.89
C VAL A 33 -10.69 -24.25 -9.86
N GLY A 34 -11.94 -24.16 -10.36
CA GLY A 34 -13.14 -24.07 -9.52
C GLY A 34 -13.47 -22.66 -9.01
N GLU A 35 -12.68 -21.66 -9.40
CA GLU A 35 -12.83 -20.27 -9.01
C GLU A 35 -13.07 -19.37 -10.22
N LYS A 36 -13.46 -18.11 -9.97
CA LYS A 36 -13.67 -17.14 -11.04
C LYS A 36 -12.33 -16.71 -11.66
N PRO A 37 -12.29 -16.42 -12.97
CA PRO A 37 -11.12 -15.81 -13.60
C PRO A 37 -10.75 -14.48 -12.92
N ILE A 38 -9.46 -14.23 -12.82
CA ILE A 38 -8.92 -12.97 -12.30
C ILE A 38 -8.13 -12.29 -13.41
N GLU A 39 -8.46 -11.03 -13.69
CA GLU A 39 -7.80 -10.23 -14.71
C GLU A 39 -7.10 -9.03 -14.09
N ILE A 40 -5.85 -8.81 -14.46
CA ILE A 40 -5.04 -7.70 -13.96
C ILE A 40 -4.43 -6.95 -15.14
N LYS A 41 -4.84 -5.70 -15.33
CA LYS A 41 -4.21 -4.78 -16.28
C LYS A 41 -2.75 -4.54 -15.88
N TYR A 42 -1.83 -4.47 -16.84
CA TYR A 42 -0.40 -4.31 -16.52
C TYR A 42 -0.09 -3.02 -15.75
N GLY A 43 -0.79 -1.92 -16.04
CA GLY A 43 -0.67 -0.66 -15.26
C GLY A 43 -1.08 -0.78 -13.78
N ASN A 44 -1.89 -1.79 -13.46
CA ASN A 44 -2.33 -2.09 -12.10
C ASN A 44 -1.40 -3.09 -11.40
N ILE A 45 -0.25 -3.46 -11.97
CA ILE A 45 0.74 -4.28 -11.27
C ILE A 45 1.66 -3.35 -10.46
N ALA A 46 1.70 -3.56 -9.14
CA ALA A 46 2.55 -2.82 -8.20
C ALA A 46 4.00 -3.33 -8.25
N SER A 47 4.15 -4.65 -8.26
CA SER A 47 5.45 -5.28 -8.42
C SER A 47 5.32 -6.69 -8.99
N CYS A 48 6.34 -7.12 -9.70
CA CYS A 48 6.52 -8.49 -10.13
C CYS A 48 7.94 -8.90 -9.71
N LYS A 49 8.07 -10.00 -8.96
CA LYS A 49 9.37 -10.55 -8.53
C LYS A 49 9.49 -11.98 -9.02
N ARG A 50 10.70 -12.40 -9.35
CA ARG A 50 10.98 -13.77 -9.80
C ARG A 50 11.99 -14.46 -8.88
N TYR A 51 11.72 -15.72 -8.57
CA TYR A 51 12.60 -16.63 -7.83
C TYR A 51 12.70 -17.95 -8.57
N MET A 52 13.81 -18.23 -9.28
CA MET A 52 13.99 -19.44 -10.11
C MET A 52 12.76 -19.80 -10.98
N LYS A 53 11.84 -20.65 -10.47
CA LYS A 53 10.61 -21.11 -11.12
C LYS A 53 9.33 -20.40 -10.67
N GLU A 54 9.45 -19.43 -9.76
CA GLU A 54 8.33 -18.78 -9.10
C GLU A 54 8.24 -17.31 -9.51
N LEU A 55 7.01 -16.82 -9.66
CA LEU A 55 6.68 -15.41 -9.82
C LEU A 55 5.78 -14.97 -8.69
N LEU A 56 6.09 -13.81 -8.11
CA LEU A 56 5.24 -13.15 -7.15
C LEU A 56 4.75 -11.85 -7.76
N ILE A 57 3.47 -11.81 -8.11
CA ILE A 57 2.80 -10.63 -8.66
C ILE A 57 2.02 -9.97 -7.53
N THR A 58 2.18 -8.65 -7.38
CA THR A 58 1.39 -7.83 -6.46
C THR A 58 0.65 -6.77 -7.28
N SER A 59 -0.67 -6.71 -7.18
CA SER A 59 -1.47 -5.67 -7.85
C SER A 59 -1.68 -4.43 -6.97
N LYS A 60 -1.92 -3.28 -7.62
CA LYS A 60 -2.42 -2.03 -7.05
C LYS A 60 -3.95 -2.14 -6.99
N GLY A 61 -4.53 -1.84 -5.83
CA GLY A 61 -5.97 -1.99 -5.59
C GLY A 61 -6.81 -0.97 -6.33
N ALA A 62 -7.63 -1.46 -7.27
CA ALA A 62 -9.06 -1.20 -7.49
C ALA A 62 -9.36 -1.63 -8.94
N SER A 63 -9.98 -2.79 -9.14
CA SER A 63 -10.66 -3.06 -10.41
C SER A 63 -11.92 -2.20 -10.49
N GLU A 64 -12.41 -1.94 -11.70
CA GLU A 64 -13.60 -1.09 -11.96
C GLU A 64 -14.85 -1.58 -11.22
N ASP A 65 -14.88 -2.84 -10.76
CA ASP A 65 -16.01 -3.46 -10.06
C ASP A 65 -15.92 -3.41 -8.53
N GLY A 66 -14.85 -2.84 -7.95
CA GLY A 66 -14.78 -2.55 -6.50
C GLY A 66 -14.70 -3.75 -5.55
N PHE A 67 -14.51 -4.98 -6.05
CA PHE A 67 -14.67 -6.21 -5.26
C PHE A 67 -13.40 -6.95 -4.82
N TYR A 68 -12.17 -6.45 -5.06
CA TYR A 68 -10.98 -7.13 -4.53
C TYR A 68 -9.86 -6.22 -4.02
N ASP A 69 -9.32 -6.68 -2.87
CA ASP A 69 -8.09 -6.26 -2.18
C ASP A 69 -6.84 -6.54 -3.03
N ILE A 70 -5.71 -5.93 -2.62
CA ILE A 70 -4.36 -6.19 -3.15
C ILE A 70 -4.15 -7.69 -3.38
N HIS A 71 -3.99 -8.11 -4.64
CA HIS A 71 -3.74 -9.52 -4.95
C HIS A 71 -2.25 -9.81 -4.81
N HIS A 72 -1.91 -10.73 -3.91
CA HIS A 72 -0.62 -11.39 -3.87
C HIS A 72 -0.76 -12.75 -4.57
N ILE A 73 -0.24 -12.84 -5.80
CA ILE A 73 -0.38 -14.03 -6.64
C ILE A 73 0.99 -14.72 -6.74
N PRO A 74 1.26 -15.72 -5.88
CA PRO A 74 2.42 -16.60 -6.05
C PRO A 74 2.12 -17.65 -7.12
N LEU A 75 2.88 -17.60 -8.21
CA LEU A 75 2.82 -18.57 -9.30
C LEU A 75 4.10 -19.40 -9.30
N LYS A 76 3.96 -20.69 -9.54
CA LYS A 76 5.07 -21.60 -9.77
C LYS A 76 4.92 -22.29 -11.12
N PHE A 77 5.93 -22.17 -11.96
CA PHE A 77 5.98 -22.76 -13.29
C PHE A 77 6.78 -24.07 -13.27
N GLU A 78 6.55 -24.92 -14.26
CA GLU A 78 7.28 -26.18 -14.41
C GLU A 78 8.78 -25.96 -14.72
N SER A 79 9.07 -24.93 -15.53
CA SER A 79 10.42 -24.55 -15.94
C SER A 79 10.80 -23.15 -15.49
N LYS A 80 12.10 -22.96 -15.21
CA LYS A 80 12.70 -21.65 -14.94
C LYS A 80 12.54 -20.72 -16.16
N ASP A 81 12.66 -21.28 -17.37
CA ASP A 81 12.63 -20.49 -18.61
C ASP A 81 11.23 -19.92 -18.86
N LEU A 82 10.19 -20.66 -18.48
CA LEU A 82 8.80 -20.17 -18.51
C LEU A 82 8.60 -19.03 -17.52
N ALA A 83 9.04 -19.20 -16.27
CA ALA A 83 8.98 -18.13 -15.27
C ALA A 83 9.75 -16.87 -15.73
N GLU A 84 10.90 -17.04 -16.37
CA GLU A 84 11.72 -15.96 -16.91
C GLU A 84 11.04 -15.23 -18.08
N TYR A 85 10.40 -15.97 -18.98
CA TYR A 85 9.61 -15.38 -20.07
C TYR A 85 8.45 -14.53 -19.54
N PHE A 86 7.63 -15.09 -18.64
CA PHE A 86 6.48 -14.39 -18.06
C PHE A 86 6.93 -13.17 -17.26
N PHE A 87 8.00 -13.29 -16.47
CA PHE A 87 8.58 -12.16 -15.74
C PHE A 87 8.97 -11.03 -16.69
N SER A 88 9.79 -11.33 -17.70
CA SER A 88 10.31 -10.33 -18.63
C SER A 88 9.17 -9.61 -19.35
N PHE A 89 8.17 -10.37 -19.82
CA PHE A 89 7.01 -9.80 -20.49
C PHE A 89 6.19 -8.88 -19.58
N ILE A 90 5.87 -9.34 -18.36
CA ILE A 90 5.08 -8.55 -17.40
C ILE A 90 5.85 -7.29 -16.99
N ALA A 91 7.16 -7.40 -16.73
CA ALA A 91 8.01 -6.29 -16.33
C ALA A 91 8.09 -5.23 -17.43
N GLU A 92 8.32 -5.64 -18.69
CA GLU A 92 8.35 -4.75 -19.85
C GLU A 92 7.04 -3.99 -20.00
N ARG A 93 5.89 -4.69 -19.96
CA ARG A 93 4.58 -4.05 -20.09
C ARG A 93 4.29 -3.12 -18.92
N THR A 94 4.60 -3.52 -17.69
CA THR A 94 4.40 -2.67 -16.51
C THR A 94 5.23 -1.39 -16.61
N GLN A 95 6.47 -1.48 -17.10
CA GLN A 95 7.32 -0.31 -17.34
C GLN A 95 6.75 0.60 -18.44
N GLN A 96 6.28 0.04 -19.55
CA GLN A 96 5.64 0.82 -20.62
C GLN A 96 4.43 1.63 -20.08
N PHE A 97 3.60 1.02 -19.23
CA PHE A 97 2.49 1.74 -18.59
C PHE A 97 2.97 2.79 -17.57
N ALA A 98 4.07 2.54 -16.86
CA ALA A 98 4.68 3.53 -15.98
C ALA A 98 5.21 4.73 -16.78
N ASP A 99 5.94 4.50 -17.86
CA ASP A 99 6.52 5.54 -18.72
C ASP A 99 5.45 6.37 -19.44
N VAL A 100 4.36 5.73 -19.91
CA VAL A 100 3.19 6.43 -20.46
C VAL A 100 2.51 7.25 -19.37
N SER A 101 2.35 6.72 -18.16
CA SER A 101 1.82 7.49 -17.05
C SER A 101 2.71 8.68 -16.69
N GLU A 102 4.03 8.57 -16.82
CA GLU A 102 4.98 9.66 -16.59
C GLU A 102 4.91 10.71 -17.69
N THR A 103 4.83 10.32 -18.96
CA THR A 103 4.71 11.25 -20.10
C THR A 103 3.34 11.94 -20.17
N ASP A 104 2.24 11.26 -19.80
CA ASP A 104 0.93 11.88 -19.65
C ASP A 104 0.86 12.80 -18.42
N ARG A 105 1.55 12.44 -17.32
CA ARG A 105 1.72 13.31 -16.15
C ARG A 105 2.58 14.53 -16.46
N GLU A 106 3.61 14.36 -17.30
CA GLU A 106 4.50 15.44 -17.74
C GLU A 106 3.78 16.41 -18.70
N SER A 107 2.84 15.89 -19.51
CA SER A 107 1.94 16.67 -20.36
C SER A 107 0.86 17.42 -19.56
N GLN A 108 0.50 16.93 -18.37
CA GLN A 108 -0.43 17.59 -17.43
C GLN A 108 0.26 18.43 -16.34
N ARG A 109 1.59 18.60 -16.37
CA ARG A 109 2.30 19.55 -15.50
C ARG A 109 1.87 20.97 -15.85
N LYS A 110 0.80 21.43 -15.19
CA LYS A 110 0.54 22.86 -15.01
C LYS A 110 1.81 23.51 -14.46
N LYS A 111 2.02 24.76 -14.86
CA LYS A 111 3.14 25.67 -14.54
C LYS A 111 3.51 25.85 -13.04
N ASP A 112 2.89 25.13 -12.11
CA ASP A 112 2.94 25.38 -10.66
C ASP A 112 3.48 24.21 -9.81
N ASP A 113 3.97 23.11 -10.40
CA ASP A 113 4.39 21.92 -9.61
C ASP A 113 5.82 22.04 -9.02
N SER A 114 6.20 23.26 -8.61
CA SER A 114 7.45 23.49 -7.88
C SER A 114 7.23 23.24 -6.40
N PRO A 115 8.12 22.49 -5.72
CA PRO A 115 7.99 22.25 -4.29
C PRO A 115 8.07 23.57 -3.53
N VAL A 116 7.11 23.81 -2.65
CA VAL A 116 7.06 24.97 -1.74
C VAL A 116 8.25 24.93 -0.78
N TYR A 117 8.58 23.73 -0.28
CA TYR A 117 9.78 23.49 0.50
C TYR A 117 10.57 22.30 -0.03
N THR A 118 11.89 22.43 0.00
CA THR A 118 12.84 21.34 -0.26
C THR A 118 13.76 21.24 0.94
N ILE A 119 13.70 20.11 1.64
CA ILE A 119 14.23 19.99 3.00
C ILE A 119 15.14 18.77 3.09
N PRO A 120 16.43 18.91 3.44
CA PRO A 120 17.24 17.75 3.83
C PRO A 120 16.64 17.15 5.11
N SER A 121 16.27 15.88 5.04
CA SER A 121 15.53 15.18 6.09
C SER A 121 15.90 13.71 6.14
N SER A 122 15.59 13.05 7.25
CA SER A 122 15.71 11.59 7.36
C SER A 122 14.38 10.97 7.79
N MET A 123 14.12 9.78 7.26
CA MET A 123 12.99 8.93 7.61
C MET A 123 13.54 7.64 8.23
N GLY A 124 13.51 7.54 9.56
CA GLY A 124 14.16 6.45 10.28
C GLY A 124 15.69 6.48 10.09
N PHE A 125 16.25 5.43 9.49
CA PHE A 125 17.68 5.32 9.18
C PHE A 125 18.05 5.79 7.77
N THR A 126 17.09 6.31 7.02
CA THR A 126 17.27 6.67 5.62
C THR A 126 17.37 8.18 5.46
N GLU A 127 18.49 8.66 4.94
CA GLU A 127 18.71 10.07 4.62
C GLU A 127 18.19 10.42 3.22
N GLY A 128 17.64 11.62 3.07
CA GLY A 128 17.10 12.06 1.79
C GLY A 128 16.63 13.51 1.80
N VAL A 129 15.75 13.82 0.86
CA VAL A 129 15.16 15.15 0.70
C VAL A 129 13.65 15.01 0.74
N LEU A 130 13.02 15.74 1.65
CA LEU A 130 11.58 15.90 1.75
C LEU A 130 11.16 17.13 0.93
N TYR A 131 10.36 16.89 -0.09
CA TYR A 131 9.74 17.87 -0.94
C TYR A 131 8.29 18.07 -0.50
N ILE A 132 7.91 19.32 -0.25
CA ILE A 132 6.59 19.71 0.21
C ILE A 132 5.92 20.45 -0.93
N TYR A 133 4.84 19.89 -1.45
CA TYR A 133 4.02 20.50 -2.49
C TYR A 133 2.74 21.08 -1.87
N ASP A 134 1.89 21.63 -2.73
CA ASP A 134 0.61 22.21 -2.34
C ASP A 134 -0.43 21.15 -1.94
N ASP A 135 -0.38 19.95 -2.49
CA ASP A 135 -1.38 18.89 -2.30
C ASP A 135 -0.80 17.60 -1.71
N HIS A 136 0.52 17.45 -1.70
CA HIS A 136 1.21 16.26 -1.20
C HIS A 136 2.62 16.57 -0.70
N PHE A 137 3.26 15.58 -0.10
CA PHE A 137 4.71 15.57 0.05
C PHE A 137 5.32 14.36 -0.67
N SER A 138 6.60 14.47 -1.01
CA SER A 138 7.42 13.41 -1.60
C SER A 138 8.77 13.35 -0.87
N PHE A 139 9.22 12.15 -0.50
CA PHE A 139 10.54 11.91 0.08
C PHE A 139 11.38 11.09 -0.90
N ARG A 140 12.57 11.60 -1.21
CA ARG A 140 13.51 10.97 -2.14
C ARG A 140 14.84 10.72 -1.46
N VAL A 141 15.33 9.50 -1.58
CA VAL A 141 16.64 9.11 -1.08
C VAL A 141 17.68 9.45 -2.13
N THR A 142 18.83 9.96 -1.72
CA THR A 142 19.89 10.32 -2.67
C THR A 142 20.32 9.09 -3.49
N GLY A 143 20.17 9.16 -4.82
CA GLY A 143 20.57 8.08 -5.74
C GLY A 143 19.56 6.94 -5.89
N GLN A 144 18.41 6.99 -5.20
CA GLN A 144 17.27 6.09 -5.43
C GLN A 144 16.06 6.97 -5.77
N GLY A 145 15.10 6.47 -6.56
CA GLY A 145 13.96 7.26 -7.01
C GLY A 145 13.05 7.77 -5.89
N GLU A 146 11.81 8.12 -6.23
CA GLU A 146 10.82 8.51 -5.22
C GLU A 146 10.54 7.34 -4.26
N ASN A 147 10.78 7.54 -2.96
CA ASN A 147 10.68 6.48 -1.95
C ASN A 147 9.34 6.50 -1.22
N ALA A 148 8.81 7.69 -0.94
CA ALA A 148 7.51 7.86 -0.33
C ALA A 148 6.80 9.08 -0.92
N ARG A 149 5.50 8.96 -1.13
CA ARG A 149 4.62 10.06 -1.53
C ARG A 149 3.29 9.90 -0.82
N LEU A 150 2.77 10.98 -0.24
CA LEU A 150 1.49 10.98 0.46
C LEU A 150 0.76 12.29 0.21
N HIS A 151 -0.49 12.18 -0.25
CA HIS A 151 -1.35 13.34 -0.46
C HIS A 151 -1.94 13.80 0.88
N TYR A 152 -2.07 15.11 1.07
CA TYR A 152 -2.57 15.69 2.31
C TYR A 152 -4.04 15.35 2.60
N ILE A 153 -4.81 14.99 1.57
CA ILE A 153 -6.16 14.45 1.67
C ILE A 153 -6.23 13.21 2.59
N ASP A 154 -5.17 12.41 2.58
CA ASP A 154 -5.10 11.16 3.34
C ASP A 154 -4.50 11.38 4.73
N VAL A 155 -3.96 12.58 5.02
CA VAL A 155 -3.32 12.90 6.29
C VAL A 155 -4.36 13.41 7.27
N HIS A 156 -4.66 12.63 8.32
CA HIS A 156 -5.55 13.05 9.40
C HIS A 156 -4.99 14.23 10.20
N GLU A 157 -3.72 14.13 10.59
CA GLU A 157 -3.06 15.14 11.40
C GLU A 157 -1.55 15.15 11.16
N VAL A 158 -0.93 16.30 11.44
CA VAL A 158 0.52 16.42 11.58
C VAL A 158 0.81 16.72 13.03
N VAL A 159 1.68 15.91 13.63
CA VAL A 159 2.03 16.00 15.05
C VAL A 159 3.48 16.46 15.19
N LYS A 160 3.68 17.43 16.09
CA LYS A 160 5.02 17.85 16.52
C LYS A 160 5.59 16.83 17.48
N SER A 161 6.80 16.36 17.21
CA SER A 161 7.67 15.68 18.18
C SER A 161 9.02 16.38 18.19
N PHE A 162 9.79 16.25 19.28
CA PHE A 162 11.05 16.98 19.46
C PHE A 162 12.03 16.75 18.30
N GLY A 163 12.14 17.73 17.37
CA GLY A 163 12.96 17.65 16.16
C GLY A 163 12.33 16.89 14.98
N ASN A 164 11.13 16.35 15.13
CA ASN A 164 10.47 15.49 14.15
C ASN A 164 9.06 15.97 13.78
N LEU A 165 8.67 15.78 12.52
CA LEU A 165 7.31 15.91 12.06
C LEU A 165 6.73 14.53 11.76
N LYS A 166 5.58 14.24 12.36
CA LYS A 166 4.87 12.98 12.18
C LYS A 166 3.58 13.23 11.42
N PHE A 167 3.44 12.62 10.24
CA PHE A 167 2.20 12.59 9.47
C PHE A 167 1.42 11.35 9.89
N VAL A 168 0.18 11.51 10.33
CA VAL A 168 -0.72 10.41 10.71
C VAL A 168 -1.79 10.30 9.63
N PHE A 169 -1.90 9.13 8.98
CA PHE A 169 -2.78 8.92 7.82
C PHE A 169 -3.61 7.62 7.90
N GLY A 170 -3.64 6.99 9.07
CA GLY A 170 -4.47 5.84 9.38
C GLY A 170 -4.46 5.55 10.88
N ARG A 171 -5.27 4.59 11.35
CA ARG A 171 -5.43 4.30 12.80
C ARG A 171 -4.12 4.03 13.53
N ASN A 172 -3.14 3.42 12.86
CA ASN A 172 -1.79 3.16 13.39
C ASN A 172 -0.69 3.48 12.38
N GLU A 173 -1.01 4.20 11.30
CA GLU A 173 -0.08 4.48 10.22
C GLU A 173 0.47 5.89 10.35
N ASN A 174 1.80 5.99 10.34
CA ASN A 174 2.47 7.26 10.40
C ASN A 174 3.82 7.24 9.69
N MET A 175 4.21 8.41 9.19
CA MET A 175 5.54 8.68 8.65
C MET A 175 6.17 9.79 9.47
N THR A 176 7.38 9.55 9.96
CA THR A 176 8.10 10.50 10.80
C THR A 176 9.37 10.96 10.09
N PHE A 177 9.54 12.27 10.00
CA PHE A 177 10.66 12.92 9.35
C PHE A 177 11.43 13.77 10.36
N GLN A 178 12.76 13.66 10.38
CA GLN A 178 13.61 14.58 11.14
C GLN A 178 13.78 15.87 10.36
N ILE A 179 13.47 17.01 10.97
CA ILE A 179 13.41 18.31 10.28
C ILE A 179 14.37 19.29 10.95
N PRO A 180 15.20 20.04 10.18
CA PRO A 180 16.08 21.05 10.73
C PRO A 180 15.33 22.08 11.58
N LYS A 181 15.86 22.36 12.78
CA LYS A 181 15.24 23.27 13.76
C LYS A 181 14.91 24.64 13.18
N ALA A 182 15.72 25.14 12.24
CA ALA A 182 15.57 26.46 11.63
C ALA A 182 14.23 26.65 10.89
N ILE A 183 13.71 25.59 10.26
CA ILE A 183 12.48 25.65 9.45
C ILE A 183 11.29 24.95 10.11
N TYR A 184 11.53 24.23 11.21
CA TYR A 184 10.57 23.34 11.86
C TYR A 184 9.23 24.02 12.19
N ALA A 185 9.29 25.18 12.83
CA ALA A 185 8.09 25.87 13.32
C ALA A 185 7.24 26.43 12.16
N GLU A 186 7.90 26.97 11.14
CA GLU A 186 7.26 27.50 9.93
C GLU A 186 6.59 26.36 9.14
N LEU A 187 7.35 25.30 8.86
CA LEU A 187 6.87 24.15 8.10
C LEU A 187 5.68 23.48 8.77
N PHE A 188 5.74 23.28 10.09
CA PHE A 188 4.61 22.71 10.81
C PHE A 188 3.34 23.57 10.65
N ARG A 189 3.47 24.89 10.86
CA ARG A 189 2.33 25.80 10.75
C ARG A 189 1.78 25.82 9.32
N TYR A 190 2.65 25.74 8.31
CA TYR A 190 2.24 25.60 6.92
C TYR A 190 1.42 24.33 6.71
N LEU A 191 1.94 23.17 7.11
CA LEU A 191 1.29 21.87 6.92
C LEU A 191 -0.04 21.75 7.68
N GLU A 192 -0.07 22.19 8.95
CA GLU A 192 -1.27 22.19 9.79
C GLU A 192 -2.40 23.00 9.13
N ASN A 193 -2.10 24.23 8.68
CA ASN A 193 -3.08 25.06 7.97
C ASN A 193 -3.48 24.44 6.62
N ARG A 194 -2.55 23.82 5.91
CA ARG A 194 -2.82 23.28 4.58
C ARG A 194 -3.74 22.07 4.64
N ILE A 195 -3.46 21.14 5.54
CA ILE A 195 -4.27 19.93 5.75
C ILE A 195 -5.66 20.31 6.26
N ALA A 196 -5.77 21.22 7.22
CA ALA A 196 -7.05 21.74 7.69
C ALA A 196 -7.89 22.31 6.54
N LYS A 197 -7.31 23.17 5.69
CA LYS A 197 -7.99 23.75 4.52
C LYS A 197 -8.45 22.70 3.50
N ILE A 198 -7.67 21.65 3.28
CA ILE A 198 -8.04 20.56 2.37
C ILE A 198 -9.23 19.79 2.96
N HIS A 199 -9.19 19.46 4.25
CA HIS A 199 -10.29 18.78 4.93
C HIS A 199 -11.57 19.60 4.97
N GLU A 200 -11.49 20.92 5.18
CA GLU A 200 -12.64 21.83 5.11
C GLU A 200 -13.29 21.80 3.72
N LYS A 201 -12.49 21.93 2.64
CA LYS A 201 -12.98 21.86 1.26
C LYS A 201 -13.68 20.55 0.93
N GLU A 202 -13.23 19.46 1.54
CA GLU A 202 -13.79 18.12 1.30
C GLU A 202 -15.01 17.78 2.14
N SER A 203 -15.11 18.31 3.36
CA SER A 203 -16.29 18.12 4.23
C SER A 203 -17.59 18.64 3.59
N GLY A 204 -17.48 19.45 2.54
CA GLY A 204 -18.61 19.89 1.72
C GLY A 204 -18.96 18.99 0.53
N ASN A 205 -18.17 17.97 0.17
CA ASN A 205 -18.34 17.29 -1.14
C ASN A 205 -18.12 15.76 -1.19
N TYR A 206 -17.61 15.08 -0.16
CA TYR A 206 -17.40 13.62 -0.25
C TYR A 206 -17.72 12.87 1.04
N SER A 207 -18.26 11.66 0.90
CA SER A 207 -18.59 10.79 2.02
C SER A 207 -17.32 10.24 2.65
N GLU A 208 -17.32 9.95 3.96
CA GLU A 208 -16.22 9.30 4.69
C GLU A 208 -15.80 7.95 4.04
N PHE A 209 -16.68 7.38 3.20
CA PHE A 209 -16.47 6.19 2.40
C PHE A 209 -15.48 6.41 1.24
N ASP A 210 -15.49 7.59 0.60
CA ASP A 210 -14.62 7.92 -0.54
C ASP A 210 -13.17 8.17 -0.11
N ARG A 211 -12.97 8.63 1.13
CA ARG A 211 -11.63 8.83 1.72
C ARG A 211 -10.90 7.52 1.98
N MET A 212 -11.63 6.46 2.39
CA MET A 212 -11.02 5.15 2.66
C MET A 212 -10.67 4.37 1.38
N GLY A 213 -11.25 4.72 0.22
CA GLY A 213 -10.96 4.04 -1.05
C GLY A 213 -9.67 4.48 -1.74
N ARG A 214 -9.13 5.66 -1.42
CA ARG A 214 -7.97 6.25 -2.13
C ARG A 214 -6.60 5.82 -1.58
N THR A 215 -6.53 5.40 -0.32
CA THR A 215 -5.30 4.93 0.33
C THR A 215 -4.96 3.46 0.05
N GLY A 216 -5.73 2.77 -0.81
CA GLY A 216 -5.40 1.41 -1.25
C GLY A 216 -5.55 0.33 -0.17
N ARG A 217 -6.35 0.56 0.88
CA ARG A 217 -6.72 -0.50 1.83
C ARG A 217 -8.24 -0.60 1.98
N GLY A 218 -8.79 -1.64 1.36
CA GLY A 218 -10.19 -2.01 1.47
C GLY A 218 -10.57 -2.30 2.91
N LYS A 219 -11.71 -1.74 3.32
CA LYS A 219 -12.36 -1.98 4.61
C LYS A 219 -13.03 -3.35 4.61
N ALA A 220 -12.24 -4.43 4.60
CA ALA A 220 -12.74 -5.80 4.74
C ALA A 220 -11.76 -6.76 5.44
N VAL A 221 -10.50 -6.37 5.62
CA VAL A 221 -9.55 -7.12 6.46
C VAL A 221 -9.28 -6.29 7.70
N ASN A 222 -10.04 -6.48 8.79
CA ASN A 222 -9.44 -6.34 10.12
C ASN A 222 -10.24 -6.76 11.34
N ASP A 223 -11.47 -7.27 11.23
CA ASP A 223 -12.11 -7.83 12.45
C ASP A 223 -12.02 -9.36 12.48
N ILE A 224 -12.21 -10.02 11.32
CA ILE A 224 -12.17 -11.49 11.24
C ILE A 224 -10.73 -12.02 11.25
N VAL A 225 -9.81 -11.42 10.49
CA VAL A 225 -8.41 -11.87 10.41
C VAL A 225 -7.63 -11.55 11.68
N ILE A 226 -7.94 -10.44 12.38
CA ILE A 226 -7.39 -10.17 13.72
C ILE A 226 -7.94 -11.20 14.72
N ALA A 227 -9.26 -11.45 14.72
CA ALA A 227 -9.85 -12.46 15.58
C ALA A 227 -9.31 -13.88 15.31
N GLU A 228 -9.05 -14.24 14.05
CA GLU A 228 -8.44 -15.53 13.68
C GLU A 228 -6.96 -15.61 14.08
N SER A 229 -6.21 -14.51 13.94
CA SER A 229 -4.81 -14.43 14.36
C SER A 229 -4.68 -14.53 15.89
N ASP A 230 -5.56 -13.88 16.65
CA ASP A 230 -5.58 -13.94 18.11
C ASP A 230 -6.00 -15.32 18.62
N LYS A 231 -6.94 -15.98 17.94
CA LYS A 231 -7.31 -17.39 18.20
C LYS A 231 -6.16 -18.35 17.91
N ALA A 232 -5.44 -18.15 16.80
CA ALA A 232 -4.30 -18.98 16.41
C ALA A 232 -3.08 -18.79 17.32
N ARG A 233 -2.95 -17.61 17.97
CA ARG A 233 -1.90 -17.31 18.95
C ARG A 233 -2.26 -17.72 20.38
N GLY A 234 -3.42 -18.34 20.61
CA GLY A 234 -3.85 -18.79 21.92
C GLY A 234 -4.16 -17.66 22.90
N MET A 235 -4.37 -16.44 22.41
CA MET A 235 -4.77 -15.28 23.22
C MET A 235 -6.30 -15.18 23.22
N VAL A 236 -6.97 -16.15 23.82
CA VAL A 236 -8.40 -16.07 24.11
C VAL A 236 -8.58 -15.72 25.58
N ASP A 237 -8.99 -14.47 25.80
CA ASP A 237 -9.65 -13.88 26.97
C ASP A 237 -9.12 -14.22 28.38
N ASP A 238 -8.23 -13.37 28.89
CA ASP A 238 -7.99 -13.18 30.32
C ASP A 238 -9.14 -12.42 31.02
N LYS A 239 -10.18 -11.99 30.28
CA LYS A 239 -11.35 -11.31 30.84
C LYS A 239 -12.34 -12.25 31.55
N ASP A 240 -12.43 -13.51 31.12
CA ASP A 240 -13.28 -14.50 31.80
C ASP A 240 -12.65 -15.10 33.07
N ARG A 241 -11.34 -14.92 33.27
CA ARG A 241 -10.65 -15.37 34.50
C ARG A 241 -10.84 -14.44 35.69
N MET A 242 -11.36 -13.23 35.52
CA MET A 242 -11.58 -12.29 36.63
C MET A 242 -12.96 -12.38 37.31
N MET A 243 -13.83 -13.29 36.86
CA MET A 243 -15.20 -13.44 37.40
C MET A 243 -15.44 -14.79 38.08
N SER A 244 -14.45 -15.31 38.84
CA SER A 244 -14.72 -16.38 39.83
C SER A 244 -13.72 -16.38 40.99
N THR A 245 -13.87 -15.44 41.91
CA THR A 245 -13.41 -15.65 43.30
C THR A 245 -14.52 -15.26 44.28
N GLU A 246 -15.66 -15.94 44.18
CA GLU A 246 -16.51 -16.16 45.35
C GLU A 246 -16.09 -17.46 46.04
N THR A 247 -15.74 -17.31 47.32
CA THR A 247 -15.61 -18.33 48.37
C THR A 247 -14.34 -19.20 48.40
N GLY A 248 -13.52 -19.02 49.45
CA GLY A 248 -12.42 -19.96 49.73
C GLY A 248 -11.45 -19.55 50.84
N ARG A 249 -11.90 -19.63 52.09
CA ARG A 249 -11.14 -19.58 53.36
C ARG A 249 -9.60 -19.78 53.26
N LEU A 250 -8.86 -18.79 53.75
CA LEU A 250 -7.46 -18.95 54.18
C LEU A 250 -7.41 -19.66 55.54
N LYS A 251 -6.94 -20.90 55.58
CA LYS A 251 -6.39 -21.52 56.80
C LYS A 251 -4.91 -21.17 56.88
N ARG A 252 -4.53 -20.47 57.95
CA ARG A 252 -3.13 -20.42 58.42
C ARG A 252 -2.67 -21.84 58.73
N ARG A 253 -1.46 -22.18 58.31
CA ARG A 253 -0.68 -23.23 58.96
C ARG A 253 0.75 -22.74 59.08
N ASP A 254 1.17 -22.67 60.32
CA ASP A 254 2.53 -22.43 60.78
C ASP A 254 3.50 -23.47 60.20
N LEU A 255 4.69 -23.00 59.84
CA LEU A 255 6.01 -23.54 60.22
C LEU A 255 7.10 -22.58 59.72
#